data_AF-A0A6N8UXF3-F1
#
_entry.id   AF-A0A6N8UXF3-F1
#
_cell.length_a   1.000
_cell.length_b   1.000
_cell.length_c   1.000
_cell.angle_alpha   90.00
_cell.angle_beta   90.00
_cell.angle_gamma   90.00
#
_symmetry.space_group_name_H-M   'P 1'
#
loop_
_entity.id
_entity.type
_entity.pdbx_description
1 polymer ?
#
loop_
_entity_poly.entity_id
_entity_poly.type
_entity_poly.pdbx_seq_one_letter_code
_entity_poly.pdbx_strand_id
1 'polypeptide(L)'
;AHYRPDSVVSVYSNMSNHPWKEVKVLLKQAVETALPNLDESVRHWIKGNGTEPAPELQSSTRNLRYFESDLLGHPLTDLVFPGANYICDSVTRPLVPYYLSLLDLLAWRNPITENLNRASLVPGLREVGNWPVNTWGSVYPRSGWVQQSSPPKAAAVIAQRTADIVINGGQLRVRKQLRGGRVNLWPPYRIRENNASTAKWQMLHPVKQKDCTVFGKNDLAGIADWGGGKVDSKNTYMWSLWRPYKCCPRRGQVFLGSDDIHGYP
;
A
#
# COMPACT_ATOMS: atom_id res chain seq x y z
N ALA A 1 11.30 -19.30 -1.31
CA ALA A 1 10.12 -18.53 -0.86
C ALA A 1 9.13 -18.41 -2.00
N HIS A 2 7.85 -18.46 -1.68
CA HIS A 2 6.75 -18.49 -2.63
C HIS A 2 6.04 -17.14 -2.59
N TYR A 3 5.99 -16.44 -3.72
CA TYR A 3 5.20 -15.22 -3.82
C TYR A 3 3.72 -15.58 -3.81
N ARG A 4 2.97 -14.96 -2.92
CA ARG A 4 1.51 -15.08 -2.86
C ARG A 4 0.86 -13.71 -2.90
N PRO A 5 -0.35 -13.62 -3.47
CA PRO A 5 -1.12 -12.40 -3.39
C PRO A 5 -1.61 -12.26 -1.96
N ASP A 6 -1.12 -11.22 -1.30
CA ASP A 6 -1.26 -11.08 0.15
C ASP A 6 -2.32 -10.04 0.50
N SER A 7 -2.22 -8.86 -0.10
CA SER A 7 -3.20 -7.79 0.08
C SER A 7 -3.55 -7.12 -1.23
N VAL A 8 -4.68 -6.44 -1.26
CA VAL A 8 -5.07 -5.51 -2.31
C VAL A 8 -4.98 -4.10 -1.73
N VAL A 9 -4.31 -3.22 -2.45
CA VAL A 9 -4.19 -1.80 -2.11
C VAL A 9 -4.99 -1.00 -3.11
N SER A 10 -5.94 -0.23 -2.60
CA SER A 10 -6.74 0.73 -3.37
C SER A 10 -6.22 2.13 -3.11
N VAL A 11 -6.15 2.95 -4.15
CA VAL A 11 -5.76 4.36 -4.08
C VAL A 11 -6.76 5.17 -4.90
N TYR A 12 -7.34 6.20 -4.30
CA TYR A 12 -8.45 6.93 -4.90
C TYR A 12 -8.50 8.38 -4.43
N SER A 13 -9.13 9.23 -5.24
CA SER A 13 -9.32 10.65 -4.92
C SER A 13 -10.34 10.86 -3.80
N ASN A 14 -11.48 10.18 -3.88
CA ASN A 14 -12.54 10.22 -2.87
C ASN A 14 -13.25 8.86 -2.75
N MET A 15 -13.91 8.63 -1.60
CA MET A 15 -14.62 7.37 -1.34
C MET A 15 -15.73 7.09 -2.38
N SER A 16 -16.29 8.12 -3.01
CA SER A 16 -17.28 7.97 -4.08
C SER A 16 -16.70 7.29 -5.33
N ASN A 17 -15.42 7.48 -5.62
CA ASN A 17 -14.74 6.93 -6.79
C ASN A 17 -13.94 5.65 -6.50
N HIS A 18 -14.06 5.04 -5.31
CA HIS A 18 -13.31 3.84 -4.94
C HIS A 18 -13.31 2.78 -6.09
N PRO A 19 -12.14 2.28 -6.53
CA PRO A 19 -12.02 1.45 -7.74
C PRO A 19 -12.70 0.09 -7.60
N TRP A 20 -12.85 -0.39 -6.36
CA TRP A 20 -13.56 -1.62 -6.04
C TRP A 20 -14.98 -1.31 -5.52
N LYS A 21 -15.99 -1.47 -6.37
CA LYS A 21 -17.37 -1.03 -6.10
C LYS A 21 -18.04 -1.82 -4.98
N GLU A 22 -17.82 -3.12 -4.94
CA GLU A 22 -18.41 -4.04 -3.96
C GLU A 22 -17.85 -3.75 -2.57
N VAL A 23 -16.53 -3.60 -2.45
CA VAL A 23 -15.86 -3.33 -1.18
C VAL A 23 -16.13 -1.91 -0.68
N LYS A 24 -16.33 -0.94 -1.58
CA LYS A 24 -16.73 0.43 -1.20
C LYS A 24 -17.93 0.47 -0.26
N VAL A 25 -18.95 -0.37 -0.50
CA VAL A 25 -20.16 -0.42 0.34
C VAL A 25 -19.81 -0.91 1.75
N LEU A 26 -19.02 -1.98 1.83
CA LEU A 26 -18.56 -2.55 3.10
C LEU A 26 -17.69 -1.56 3.88
N LEU A 27 -16.79 -0.86 3.20
CA LEU A 27 -15.90 0.12 3.83
C LEU A 27 -16.66 1.32 4.37
N LYS A 28 -17.65 1.84 3.63
CA LYS A 28 -18.51 2.92 4.12
C LYS A 28 -19.20 2.54 5.42
N GLN A 29 -19.81 1.36 5.46
CA GLN A 29 -20.47 0.86 6.67
C GLN A 29 -19.49 0.65 7.83
N ALA A 30 -18.28 0.13 7.56
CA ALA A 30 -17.25 -0.06 8.57
C ALA A 30 -16.75 1.27 9.16
N VAL A 31 -16.59 2.31 8.34
CA VAL A 31 -16.20 3.65 8.79
C VAL A 31 -17.31 4.31 9.60
N GLU A 32 -18.56 4.20 9.15
CA GLU A 32 -19.72 4.75 9.87
C GLU A 32 -19.93 4.08 11.23
N THR A 33 -19.71 2.78 11.34
CA THR A 33 -19.83 2.04 12.61
C THR A 33 -18.66 2.29 13.56
N ALA A 34 -17.44 2.46 13.04
CA ALA A 34 -16.27 2.79 13.86
C ALA A 34 -16.36 4.20 14.47
N LEU A 35 -17.12 5.09 13.84
CA LEU A 35 -17.21 6.50 14.21
C LEU A 35 -18.68 6.98 14.26
N PRO A 36 -19.52 6.39 15.15
CA PRO A 36 -20.98 6.56 15.12
C PRO A 36 -21.43 7.99 15.44
N ASN A 37 -20.66 8.70 16.27
CA ASN A 37 -21.00 10.03 16.80
C ASN A 37 -20.18 11.15 16.15
N LEU A 38 -19.67 10.96 14.93
CA LEU A 38 -18.97 12.04 14.25
C LEU A 38 -19.93 13.19 13.97
N ASP A 39 -19.53 14.35 14.47
CA ASP A 39 -20.07 15.63 14.05
C ASP A 39 -20.06 15.76 12.52
N GLU A 40 -21.06 16.44 11.98
CA GLU A 40 -21.23 16.66 10.55
C GLU A 40 -20.02 17.38 9.93
N SER A 41 -19.39 18.25 10.73
CA SER A 41 -18.11 18.88 10.42
C SER A 41 -17.03 17.82 10.13
N VAL A 42 -16.89 16.79 10.97
CA VAL A 42 -15.92 15.68 10.82
C VAL A 42 -16.32 14.73 9.68
N ARG A 43 -17.63 14.51 9.49
CA ARG A 43 -18.14 13.73 8.34
C ARG A 43 -17.78 14.36 7.00
N HIS A 44 -17.72 15.69 6.91
CA HIS A 44 -17.22 16.38 5.72
C HIS A 44 -15.77 16.00 5.39
N TRP A 45 -14.91 15.87 6.41
CA TRP A 45 -13.53 15.40 6.22
C TRP A 45 -13.47 13.95 5.73
N ILE A 46 -14.40 13.08 6.13
CA ILE A 46 -14.46 11.66 5.70
C ILE A 46 -15.06 11.48 4.31
N LYS A 47 -15.96 12.37 3.87
CA LYS A 47 -16.56 12.33 2.52
C LYS A 47 -15.54 12.57 1.40
N GLY A 48 -14.27 12.82 1.73
CA GLY A 48 -13.17 12.92 0.77
C GLY A 48 -13.17 14.22 -0.04
N ASN A 49 -13.93 15.24 0.42
CA ASN A 49 -13.98 16.58 -0.18
C ASN A 49 -13.28 17.64 0.69
N GLY A 50 -12.88 17.30 1.92
CA GLY A 50 -12.40 18.25 2.92
C GLY A 50 -10.92 18.65 2.84
N THR A 51 -10.16 18.12 1.88
CA THR A 51 -8.76 18.51 1.66
C THR A 51 -8.40 18.48 0.18
N GLU A 52 -9.21 19.14 -0.66
CA GLU A 52 -8.51 19.92 -1.67
C GLU A 52 -7.60 20.88 -0.89
N PRO A 53 -6.29 20.93 -1.18
CA PRO A 53 -5.46 21.96 -0.58
C PRO A 53 -6.17 23.30 -0.81
N ALA A 54 -6.10 24.21 0.18
CA ALA A 54 -6.58 25.57 -0.02
C ALA A 54 -6.13 26.05 -1.42
N PRO A 55 -7.00 26.68 -2.23
CA PRO A 55 -6.70 27.00 -3.63
C PRO A 55 -5.34 27.69 -3.83
N GLU A 56 -4.81 28.37 -2.80
CA GLU A 56 -3.46 28.94 -2.72
C GLU A 56 -2.29 27.92 -2.76
N LEU A 57 -2.39 26.75 -2.13
CA LEU A 57 -1.34 25.71 -2.18
C LEU A 57 -1.37 24.98 -3.54
N GLN A 58 -2.58 24.84 -4.11
CA GLN A 58 -2.83 24.20 -5.41
C GLN A 58 -2.38 25.08 -6.58
N SER A 59 -2.52 26.40 -6.47
CA SER A 59 -2.03 27.36 -7.46
C SER A 59 -0.49 27.50 -7.47
N SER A 60 0.15 27.31 -6.31
CA SER A 60 1.61 27.40 -6.13
C SER A 60 2.36 26.12 -6.55
N THR A 61 1.77 24.93 -6.40
CA THR A 61 2.47 23.64 -6.64
C THR A 61 1.74 22.77 -7.68
N ARG A 62 1.96 23.03 -8.98
CA ARG A 62 1.30 22.34 -10.11
C ARG A 62 1.42 20.80 -10.14
N ASN A 63 2.27 20.21 -9.30
CA ASN A 63 2.54 18.77 -9.25
C ASN A 63 2.17 18.10 -7.92
N LEU A 64 1.56 18.82 -6.97
CA LEU A 64 1.13 18.23 -5.70
C LEU A 64 -0.22 17.53 -5.86
N ARG A 65 -0.29 16.26 -5.49
CA ARG A 65 -1.49 15.43 -5.58
C ARG A 65 -1.83 14.81 -4.23
N TYR A 66 -3.13 14.61 -3.99
CA TYR A 66 -3.66 13.97 -2.80
C TYR A 66 -4.45 12.71 -3.17
N PHE A 67 -4.28 11.65 -2.38
CA PHE A 67 -5.07 10.43 -2.47
C PHE A 67 -5.40 9.85 -1.10
N GLU A 68 -6.55 9.21 -1.02
CA GLU A 68 -6.90 8.26 0.02
C GLU A 68 -6.43 6.86 -0.38
N SER A 69 -6.19 5.99 0.62
CA SER A 69 -5.73 4.64 0.35
C SER A 69 -6.13 3.64 1.43
N ASP A 70 -6.52 2.46 0.96
CA ASP A 70 -6.98 1.35 1.78
C ASP A 70 -6.17 0.08 1.46
N LEU A 71 -5.91 -0.73 2.47
CA LEU A 71 -5.26 -2.03 2.34
C LEU A 71 -6.13 -3.13 2.95
N LEU A 72 -6.53 -4.06 2.10
CA LEU A 72 -7.39 -5.20 2.43
C LEU A 72 -6.64 -6.51 2.19
N GLY A 73 -6.93 -7.54 2.98
CA GLY A 73 -6.40 -8.87 2.66
C GLY A 73 -6.93 -9.37 1.31
N HIS A 74 -6.05 -10.00 0.53
CA HIS A 74 -6.38 -10.39 -0.84
C HIS A 74 -7.46 -11.49 -0.81
N PRO A 75 -8.50 -11.44 -1.68
CA PRO A 75 -9.61 -12.40 -1.63
C PRO A 75 -9.17 -13.85 -1.86
N LEU A 76 -8.05 -14.06 -2.56
CA LEU A 76 -7.47 -15.37 -2.86
C LEU A 76 -6.51 -15.89 -1.77
N THR A 77 -6.45 -15.27 -0.59
CA THR A 77 -5.50 -15.66 0.47
C THR A 77 -5.81 -17.01 1.10
N ASP A 78 -7.09 -17.33 1.25
CA ASP A 78 -7.56 -18.62 1.79
C ASP A 78 -7.82 -19.68 0.71
N LEU A 79 -7.58 -19.37 -0.58
CA LEU A 79 -7.70 -20.36 -1.64
C LEU A 79 -6.52 -21.35 -1.56
N VAL A 80 -6.80 -22.51 -0.97
CA VAL A 80 -5.97 -23.71 -1.07
C VAL A 80 -6.34 -24.41 -2.37
N PHE A 81 -5.47 -24.34 -3.39
CA PHE A 81 -5.69 -25.11 -4.61
C PHE A 81 -5.54 -26.62 -4.30
N PRO A 82 -6.38 -27.50 -4.86
CA PRO A 82 -6.12 -28.93 -4.77
C PRO A 82 -4.74 -29.25 -5.38
N GLY A 83 -3.83 -29.82 -4.58
CA GLY A 83 -2.41 -30.02 -4.92
C GLY A 83 -1.44 -28.95 -4.37
N ALA A 84 -1.95 -27.91 -3.71
CA ALA A 84 -1.16 -26.82 -3.12
C ALA A 84 -0.53 -27.15 -1.75
N ASN A 85 -0.25 -28.41 -1.43
CA ASN A 85 0.50 -28.81 -0.23
C ASN A 85 1.91 -28.19 -0.15
N TYR A 86 2.33 -27.45 -1.19
CA TYR A 86 3.59 -26.74 -1.32
C TYR A 86 3.46 -25.20 -1.31
N ILE A 87 2.25 -24.65 -1.14
CA ILE A 87 2.01 -23.20 -1.07
C ILE A 87 1.82 -22.78 0.38
N CYS A 88 2.56 -21.76 0.82
CA CYS A 88 2.50 -21.26 2.19
C CYS A 88 1.18 -20.59 2.52
N ASP A 89 0.66 -20.78 3.73
CA ASP A 89 -0.47 -20.00 4.25
C ASP A 89 -0.17 -18.49 4.25
N SER A 90 -1.21 -17.65 4.17
CA SER A 90 -1.04 -16.20 4.32
C SER A 90 -1.27 -15.77 5.77
N VAL A 91 -0.64 -14.68 6.20
CA VAL A 91 -1.00 -14.04 7.48
C VAL A 91 -2.20 -13.10 7.36
N THR A 92 -2.57 -12.73 6.13
CA THR A 92 -3.76 -11.92 5.83
C THR A 92 -4.99 -12.80 5.72
N ARG A 93 -6.15 -12.29 6.18
CA ARG A 93 -7.46 -12.91 5.91
C ARG A 93 -8.17 -12.21 4.76
N PRO A 94 -8.93 -12.93 3.91
CA PRO A 94 -9.66 -12.36 2.79
C PRO A 94 -10.55 -11.19 3.20
N LEU A 95 -10.45 -10.08 2.47
CA LEU A 95 -11.31 -8.89 2.61
C LEU A 95 -11.29 -8.20 3.97
N VAL A 96 -10.41 -8.61 4.89
CA VAL A 96 -10.25 -7.93 6.17
C VAL A 96 -9.48 -6.61 5.94
N PRO A 97 -9.99 -5.46 6.42
CA PRO A 97 -9.27 -4.20 6.34
C PRO A 97 -8.11 -4.19 7.35
N TYR A 98 -6.91 -3.93 6.85
CA TYR A 98 -5.71 -3.78 7.69
C TYR A 98 -5.33 -2.31 7.86
N TYR A 99 -5.68 -1.46 6.90
CA TYR A 99 -5.54 -0.01 7.02
C TYR A 99 -6.57 0.68 6.15
N LEU A 100 -7.16 1.74 6.69
CA LEU A 100 -8.08 2.63 5.99
C LEU A 100 -7.65 4.07 6.28
N SER A 101 -7.27 4.83 5.25
CA SER A 101 -6.82 6.22 5.46
C SER A 101 -7.91 7.10 6.09
N LEU A 102 -9.17 6.77 5.84
CA LEU A 102 -10.34 7.46 6.40
C LEU A 102 -10.56 7.22 7.91
N LEU A 103 -9.92 6.20 8.50
CA LEU A 103 -9.90 6.02 9.96
C LEU A 103 -8.63 6.62 10.59
N ASP A 104 -7.58 6.85 9.78
CA ASP A 104 -6.30 7.45 10.18
C ASP A 104 -6.20 8.92 9.73
N LEU A 105 -7.33 9.65 9.63
CA LEU A 105 -7.42 10.96 8.99
C LEU A 105 -6.35 11.95 9.45
N LEU A 106 -6.15 12.05 10.76
CA LEU A 106 -5.25 13.03 11.36
C LEU A 106 -3.81 12.77 10.93
N ALA A 107 -3.32 11.53 11.11
CA ALA A 107 -1.97 11.17 10.75
C ALA A 107 -1.77 11.05 9.23
N TRP A 108 -2.81 10.69 8.47
CA TRP A 108 -2.76 10.56 7.01
C TRP A 108 -2.66 11.91 6.30
N ARG A 109 -3.41 12.91 6.77
CA ARG A 109 -3.42 14.26 6.18
C ARG A 109 -2.35 15.17 6.77
N ASN A 110 -2.09 15.02 8.07
CA ASN A 110 -1.10 15.80 8.82
C ASN A 110 -0.04 14.86 9.41
N PRO A 111 0.98 14.47 8.62
CA PRO A 111 1.95 13.47 9.02
C PRO A 111 3.04 14.05 9.95
N ILE A 112 2.64 14.77 11.01
CA ILE A 112 3.55 15.50 11.92
C ILE A 112 4.61 14.55 12.50
N THR A 113 4.20 13.37 12.96
CA THR A 113 5.11 12.37 13.53
C THR A 113 6.02 11.72 12.50
N GLU A 114 5.60 11.63 11.23
CA GLU A 114 6.44 11.10 10.16
C GLU A 114 7.45 12.11 9.66
N ASN A 115 7.16 13.41 9.74
CA ASN A 115 8.10 14.46 9.35
C ASN A 115 9.38 14.41 10.21
N LEU A 116 9.29 13.88 11.43
CA LEU A 116 10.43 13.63 12.32
C LEU A 116 11.26 12.41 11.91
N ASN A 117 10.78 11.58 10.98
CA ASN A 117 11.55 10.46 10.46
C ASN A 117 12.75 10.95 9.66
N ARG A 118 13.92 10.35 9.84
CA ARG A 118 15.13 10.68 9.09
C ARG A 118 14.91 10.64 7.58
N ALA A 119 14.10 9.70 7.09
CA ALA A 119 13.79 9.58 5.66
C ALA A 119 12.90 10.73 5.12
N SER A 120 12.24 11.50 5.98
CA SER A 120 11.51 12.72 5.59
C SER A 120 12.44 13.94 5.45
N LEU A 121 13.57 13.93 6.17
CA LEU A 121 14.47 15.07 6.27
C LEU A 121 15.64 15.01 5.28
N VAL A 122 16.03 13.80 4.87
CA VAL A 122 17.16 13.58 3.97
C VAL A 122 16.64 13.11 2.62
N PRO A 123 16.72 13.94 1.56
CA PRO A 123 16.35 13.54 0.21
C PRO A 123 17.10 12.29 -0.24
N GLY A 124 16.45 11.44 -1.04
CA GLY A 124 17.07 10.21 -1.53
C GLY A 124 16.95 9.02 -0.57
N LEU A 125 16.65 9.24 0.71
CA LEU A 125 16.34 8.15 1.63
C LEU A 125 14.91 7.68 1.37
N ARG A 126 14.74 6.36 1.18
CA ARG A 126 13.42 5.72 1.02
C ARG A 126 12.62 6.32 -0.14
N GLU A 127 13.22 6.30 -1.33
CA GLU A 127 12.61 6.78 -2.57
C GLU A 127 12.02 5.62 -3.38
N VAL A 128 10.86 5.84 -3.98
CA VAL A 128 10.37 4.99 -5.06
C VAL A 128 11.04 5.48 -6.34
N GLY A 129 11.95 4.67 -6.89
CA GLY A 129 12.87 5.05 -7.95
C GLY A 129 14.28 5.31 -7.44
N ASN A 130 15.13 5.82 -8.33
CA ASN A 130 16.54 6.11 -8.08
C ASN A 130 16.78 7.62 -8.06
N TRP A 131 16.93 8.20 -6.87
CA TRP A 131 17.26 9.62 -6.70
C TRP A 131 18.75 9.88 -7.03
N PRO A 132 19.11 11.03 -7.65
CA PRO A 132 18.24 12.12 -8.10
C PRO A 132 17.70 11.93 -9.54
N VAL A 133 18.10 10.85 -10.21
CA VAL A 133 17.92 10.71 -11.67
C VAL A 133 16.47 10.40 -12.05
N ASN A 134 15.87 9.36 -11.46
CA ASN A 134 14.51 8.90 -11.72
C ASN A 134 13.78 8.61 -10.40
N THR A 135 13.24 9.63 -9.73
CA THR A 135 12.36 9.43 -8.57
C THR A 135 10.90 9.62 -8.95
N TRP A 136 10.05 8.71 -8.49
CA TRP A 136 8.60 8.85 -8.55
C TRP A 136 8.06 9.60 -7.33
N GLY A 137 8.78 9.54 -6.21
CA GLY A 137 8.47 10.23 -4.96
C GLY A 137 8.99 9.49 -3.73
N SER A 138 9.12 10.24 -2.64
CA SER A 138 9.58 9.71 -1.35
C SER A 138 8.48 8.89 -0.67
N VAL A 139 8.88 7.88 0.09
CA VAL A 139 7.95 7.12 0.96
C VAL A 139 7.61 7.94 2.20
N TYR A 140 8.56 8.69 2.73
CA TYR A 140 8.40 9.50 3.93
C TYR A 140 8.26 10.99 3.57
N PRO A 141 7.36 11.74 4.22
CA PRO A 141 6.37 11.28 5.20
C PRO A 141 5.29 10.41 4.55
N ARG A 142 4.82 9.37 5.26
CA ARG A 142 3.79 8.46 4.75
C ARG A 142 2.40 9.09 4.89
N SER A 143 2.09 10.00 3.99
CA SER A 143 0.80 10.71 3.91
C SER A 143 0.11 10.50 2.57
N GLY A 144 -1.11 11.02 2.44
CA GLY A 144 -1.83 11.07 1.17
C GLY A 144 -1.24 12.04 0.14
N TRP A 145 -0.29 12.89 0.53
CA TRP A 145 0.28 13.95 -0.31
C TRP A 145 1.55 13.51 -1.02
N VAL A 146 1.61 13.65 -2.34
CA VAL A 146 2.78 13.31 -3.13
C VAL A 146 3.00 14.35 -4.23
N GLN A 147 4.26 14.79 -4.39
CA GLN A 147 4.64 15.67 -5.48
C GLN A 147 5.07 14.84 -6.69
N GLN A 148 4.16 14.67 -7.65
CA GLN A 148 4.39 13.88 -8.85
C GLN A 148 3.45 14.33 -9.97
N SER A 149 4.01 14.65 -11.13
CA SER A 149 3.26 15.10 -12.30
C SER A 149 2.36 14.00 -12.87
N SER A 150 2.84 12.75 -12.90
CA SER A 150 2.11 11.58 -13.42
C SER A 150 1.17 10.96 -12.36
N PRO A 151 -0.17 11.02 -12.54
CA PRO A 151 -1.12 10.43 -11.61
C PRO A 151 -0.89 8.94 -11.26
N PRO A 152 -0.59 8.04 -12.21
CA PRO A 152 -0.34 6.63 -11.87
C PRO A 152 0.94 6.43 -11.06
N LYS A 153 2.01 7.19 -11.32
CA LYS A 153 3.24 7.15 -10.50
C LYS A 153 2.97 7.68 -9.09
N ALA A 154 2.21 8.77 -8.98
CA ALA A 154 1.78 9.34 -7.71
C ALA A 154 1.00 8.31 -6.88
N ALA A 155 0.00 7.66 -7.48
CA ALA A 155 -0.80 6.65 -6.82
C ALA A 155 0.01 5.39 -6.45
N ALA A 156 1.01 4.99 -7.25
CA ALA A 156 1.91 3.90 -6.91
C ALA A 156 2.77 4.21 -5.67
N VAL A 157 3.26 5.45 -5.52
CA VAL A 157 3.96 5.90 -4.30
C VAL A 157 3.03 5.82 -3.09
N ILE A 158 1.78 6.28 -3.22
CA ILE A 158 0.79 6.17 -2.14
C ILE A 158 0.52 4.71 -1.78
N ALA A 159 0.35 3.82 -2.76
CA ALA A 159 0.15 2.40 -2.50
C ALA A 159 1.33 1.78 -1.72
N GLN A 160 2.56 2.15 -2.08
CA GLN A 160 3.76 1.73 -1.37
C GLN A 160 3.78 2.24 0.07
N ARG A 161 3.39 3.49 0.33
CA ARG A 161 3.27 4.06 1.68
C ARG A 161 2.25 3.31 2.53
N THR A 162 1.10 3.00 1.97
CA THR A 162 0.04 2.24 2.64
C THR A 162 0.53 0.85 3.07
N ALA A 163 1.22 0.13 2.17
CA ALA A 163 1.84 -1.15 2.52
C ALA A 163 2.94 -1.00 3.59
N ASP A 164 3.74 0.06 3.52
CA ASP A 164 4.78 0.36 4.49
C ASP A 164 4.22 0.59 5.91
N ILE A 165 3.12 1.34 6.01
CA ILE A 165 2.41 1.60 7.27
C ILE A 165 1.98 0.27 7.90
N VAL A 166 1.37 -0.63 7.13
CA VAL A 166 0.85 -1.89 7.64
C VAL A 166 1.95 -2.87 8.02
N ILE A 167 3.01 -2.98 7.21
CA ILE A 167 4.05 -4.01 7.35
C ILE A 167 5.20 -3.52 8.26
N ASN A 168 5.87 -2.44 7.86
CA ASN A 168 7.10 -2.00 8.51
C ASN A 168 6.85 -1.40 9.89
N GLY A 169 5.69 -0.76 10.13
CA GLY A 169 5.28 -0.21 11.43
C GLY A 169 6.29 0.72 12.12
N GLY A 170 6.04 1.04 13.39
CA GLY A 170 6.89 1.92 14.21
C GLY A 170 6.37 3.34 14.41
N GLN A 171 5.18 3.67 13.89
CA GLN A 171 4.56 4.98 13.99
C GLN A 171 3.12 4.86 14.52
N LEU A 172 2.66 5.92 15.18
CA LEU A 172 1.32 6.02 15.75
C LEU A 172 0.30 6.17 14.62
N ARG A 173 -0.35 5.06 14.27
CA ARG A 173 -1.26 4.91 13.13
C ARG A 173 -2.44 4.04 13.52
N VAL A 174 -3.65 4.36 13.04
CA VAL A 174 -4.82 3.50 13.18
C VAL A 174 -4.75 2.37 12.15
N ARG A 175 -4.18 1.23 12.54
CA ARG A 175 -3.93 0.09 11.63
C ARG A 175 -3.93 -1.25 12.36
N LYS A 176 -4.21 -2.32 11.62
CA LYS A 176 -3.92 -3.69 12.02
C LYS A 176 -2.58 -4.10 11.41
N GLN A 177 -1.59 -4.35 12.25
CA GLN A 177 -0.25 -4.64 11.77
C GLN A 177 -0.13 -6.05 11.17
N LEU A 178 0.49 -6.15 9.98
CA LEU A 178 0.85 -7.44 9.36
C LEU A 178 2.24 -7.87 9.81
N ARG A 179 2.36 -8.23 11.09
CA ARG A 179 3.56 -8.86 11.66
C ARG A 179 3.20 -10.16 12.36
N GLY A 180 4.20 -11.02 12.50
CA GLY A 180 4.11 -12.27 13.24
C GLY A 180 4.10 -13.47 12.31
N GLY A 181 5.04 -14.39 12.55
CA GLY A 181 5.01 -15.72 11.98
C GLY A 181 4.12 -16.65 12.80
N ARG A 182 3.84 -17.82 12.24
CA ARG A 182 3.30 -18.97 12.99
C ARG A 182 4.33 -20.09 12.95
N VAL A 183 4.15 -21.11 13.77
CA VAL A 183 4.96 -22.33 13.66
C VAL A 183 4.90 -22.83 12.21
N ASN A 184 6.06 -22.94 11.56
CA ASN A 184 6.25 -23.29 10.15
C ASN A 184 5.79 -22.27 9.10
N LEU A 185 5.55 -21.01 9.48
CA LEU A 185 5.20 -19.93 8.57
C LEU A 185 5.96 -18.65 8.91
N TRP A 186 6.83 -18.22 8.01
CA TRP A 186 7.63 -17.01 8.11
C TRP A 186 7.20 -16.00 7.04
N PRO A 187 6.40 -14.98 7.41
CA PRO A 187 6.13 -13.85 6.52
C PRO A 187 7.40 -13.01 6.34
N PRO A 188 7.50 -12.26 5.23
CA PRO A 188 8.59 -11.31 5.04
C PRO A 188 8.52 -10.22 6.10
N TYR A 189 9.69 -9.85 6.64
CA TYR A 189 9.76 -8.95 7.78
C TYR A 189 9.49 -7.50 7.39
N ARG A 190 9.91 -7.11 6.18
CA ARG A 190 9.77 -5.73 5.70
C ARG A 190 9.34 -5.65 4.24
N ILE A 191 8.86 -4.47 3.88
CA ILE A 191 8.73 -4.05 2.48
C ILE A 191 9.73 -2.95 2.18
N ARG A 192 10.43 -3.07 1.05
CA ARG A 192 11.37 -2.07 0.54
C ARG A 192 11.03 -1.69 -0.89
N GLU A 193 11.09 -0.40 -1.16
CA GLU A 193 10.92 0.18 -2.49
C GLU A 193 12.02 -0.34 -3.41
N ASN A 194 11.74 -0.44 -4.71
CA ASN A 194 12.70 -0.87 -5.73
C ASN A 194 13.27 -2.29 -5.52
N ASN A 195 12.82 -3.03 -4.51
CA ASN A 195 13.34 -4.34 -4.17
C ASN A 195 12.29 -5.45 -4.34
N ALA A 196 12.42 -6.15 -5.48
CA ALA A 196 11.55 -7.27 -5.85
C ALA A 196 11.58 -8.43 -4.83
N SER A 197 12.67 -8.57 -4.07
CA SER A 197 12.83 -9.64 -3.07
C SER A 197 11.97 -9.46 -1.83
N THR A 198 11.38 -8.27 -1.61
CA THR A 198 10.51 -7.99 -0.45
C THR A 198 9.04 -7.91 -0.84
N ALA A 199 8.74 -7.32 -2.00
CA ALA A 199 7.39 -7.20 -2.53
C ALA A 199 7.39 -7.00 -4.03
N LYS A 200 6.28 -7.40 -4.66
CA LYS A 200 5.96 -7.08 -6.05
C LYS A 200 4.51 -6.58 -6.14
N TRP A 201 4.23 -5.83 -7.18
CA TRP A 201 2.97 -5.15 -7.41
C TRP A 201 2.40 -5.58 -8.76
N GLN A 202 1.12 -5.90 -8.77
CA GLN A 202 0.37 -6.22 -9.98
C GLN A 202 -0.82 -5.27 -10.09
N MET A 203 -0.88 -4.45 -11.13
CA MET A 203 -1.99 -3.54 -11.33
C MET A 203 -3.28 -4.32 -11.66
N LEU A 204 -4.34 -4.02 -10.93
CA LEU A 204 -5.70 -4.52 -11.17
C LEU A 204 -6.57 -3.46 -11.86
N HIS A 205 -6.35 -2.17 -11.56
CA HIS A 205 -7.08 -1.03 -12.14
C HIS A 205 -6.11 0.15 -12.36
N PRO A 206 -6.22 0.92 -13.46
CA PRO A 206 -7.21 0.79 -14.56
C PRO A 206 -6.85 -0.28 -15.60
N VAL A 207 -5.58 -0.64 -15.72
CA VAL A 207 -5.11 -1.66 -16.69
C VAL A 207 -4.68 -2.92 -15.94
N LYS A 208 -5.42 -4.01 -16.13
CA LYS A 208 -5.09 -5.29 -15.50
C LYS A 208 -3.80 -5.86 -16.09
N GLN A 209 -2.77 -5.94 -15.26
CA GLN A 209 -1.48 -6.52 -15.63
C GLN A 209 -1.48 -8.04 -15.41
N LYS A 210 -0.83 -8.77 -16.31
CA LYS A 210 -0.57 -10.21 -16.15
C LYS A 210 0.67 -10.48 -15.30
N ASP A 211 1.64 -9.57 -15.38
CA ASP A 211 2.94 -9.70 -14.70
C ASP A 211 3.03 -8.83 -13.45
N CYS A 212 3.90 -9.26 -12.54
CA CYS A 212 4.22 -8.50 -11.33
C CYS A 212 5.48 -7.65 -11.57
N THR A 213 5.47 -6.42 -11.09
CA THR A 213 6.58 -5.46 -11.22
C THR A 213 6.93 -4.85 -9.88
N VAL A 214 8.03 -4.09 -9.81
CA VAL A 214 8.32 -3.23 -8.67
C VAL A 214 8.13 -1.79 -9.11
N PHE A 215 7.63 -0.95 -8.22
CA PHE A 215 7.56 0.50 -8.46
C PHE A 215 8.97 1.12 -8.50
N GLY A 216 9.09 2.27 -9.17
CA GLY A 216 10.37 2.97 -9.30
C GLY A 216 11.23 2.52 -10.48
N LYS A 217 10.67 1.77 -11.44
CA LYS A 217 11.38 1.40 -12.67
C LYS A 217 11.86 2.66 -13.40
N ASN A 218 13.11 2.65 -13.87
CA ASN A 218 13.64 3.71 -14.72
C ASN A 218 13.06 3.62 -16.12
N ASP A 219 12.31 4.65 -16.50
CA ASP A 219 11.64 4.81 -17.78
C ASP A 219 12.10 6.06 -18.54
N LEU A 220 13.14 6.77 -18.06
CA LEU A 220 13.66 7.99 -18.71
C LEU A 220 14.21 7.75 -20.12
N ALA A 221 14.84 6.58 -20.33
CA ALA A 221 15.41 6.20 -21.63
C ALA A 221 14.40 5.42 -22.51
N GLY A 222 13.19 5.18 -22.01
CA GLY A 222 12.15 4.45 -22.72
C GLY A 222 11.28 5.38 -23.57
N ILE A 223 10.80 4.88 -24.70
CA ILE A 223 9.82 5.59 -25.56
C ILE A 223 8.44 5.69 -24.87
N ALA A 224 8.18 4.83 -23.88
CA ALA A 224 6.93 4.79 -23.13
C ALA A 224 7.18 5.06 -21.63
N ASP A 225 6.58 6.15 -21.12
CA ASP A 225 6.48 6.41 -19.68
C ASP A 225 5.73 5.27 -18.99
N TRP A 226 6.15 4.86 -17.78
CA TRP A 226 5.49 3.80 -17.02
C TRP A 226 4.03 4.11 -16.76
N GLY A 227 3.66 5.40 -16.65
CA GLY A 227 2.29 5.87 -16.50
C GLY A 227 1.48 5.91 -17.80
N GLY A 228 2.13 5.81 -18.96
CA GLY A 228 1.49 5.84 -20.27
C GLY A 228 0.41 4.76 -20.40
N GLY A 229 -0.81 5.18 -20.77
CA GLY A 229 -1.98 4.29 -20.91
C GLY A 229 -2.55 3.76 -19.60
N LYS A 230 -2.00 4.14 -18.43
CA LYS A 230 -2.49 3.74 -17.10
C LYS A 230 -3.19 4.86 -16.37
N VAL A 231 -3.49 5.98 -17.03
CA VAL A 231 -4.20 7.10 -16.42
C VAL A 231 -5.69 6.76 -16.33
N ASP A 232 -6.24 6.80 -15.12
CA ASP A 232 -7.67 6.68 -14.88
C ASP A 232 -8.35 8.06 -14.86
N SER A 233 -9.52 8.18 -15.46
CA SER A 233 -10.26 9.45 -15.53
C SER A 233 -10.73 9.97 -14.17
N LYS A 234 -10.89 9.07 -13.18
CA LYS A 234 -11.28 9.42 -11.81
C LYS A 234 -10.11 9.41 -10.84
N ASN A 235 -8.88 9.24 -11.36
CA ASN A 235 -7.66 9.10 -10.58
C ASN A 235 -7.77 7.98 -9.53
N THR A 236 -8.22 6.80 -9.97
CA THR A 236 -8.39 5.63 -9.10
C THR A 236 -7.61 4.43 -9.59
N TYR A 237 -6.97 3.75 -8.65
CA TYR A 237 -5.98 2.73 -8.94
C TYR A 237 -6.06 1.61 -7.92
N MET A 238 -5.75 0.40 -8.35
CA MET A 238 -5.78 -0.76 -7.48
C MET A 238 -4.67 -1.72 -7.86
N TRP A 239 -3.97 -2.26 -6.86
CA TRP A 239 -2.90 -3.23 -7.05
C TRP A 239 -3.02 -4.41 -6.09
N SER A 240 -2.68 -5.60 -6.57
CA SER A 240 -2.34 -6.72 -5.70
C SER A 240 -0.89 -6.59 -5.25
N LEU A 241 -0.69 -6.67 -3.94
CA LEU A 241 0.62 -6.77 -3.30
C LEU A 241 0.99 -8.25 -3.15
N TRP A 242 2.12 -8.61 -3.75
CA TRP A 242 2.67 -9.96 -3.71
C TRP A 242 3.86 -9.99 -2.77
N ARG A 243 3.82 -10.88 -1.78
CA ARG A 243 4.87 -11.01 -0.75
C ARG A 243 5.49 -12.41 -0.75
N PRO A 244 6.80 -12.55 -0.55
CA PRO A 244 7.48 -13.84 -0.52
C PRO A 244 7.36 -14.51 0.85
N TYR A 245 6.58 -15.59 0.90
CA TYR A 245 6.43 -16.40 2.10
C TYR A 245 7.40 -17.58 2.13
N LYS A 246 7.94 -17.88 3.30
CA LYS A 246 8.61 -19.15 3.59
C LYS A 246 7.73 -19.97 4.52
N CYS A 247 7.60 -21.25 4.25
CA CYS A 247 6.85 -22.18 5.09
C CYS A 247 7.46 -23.58 4.99
N CYS A 248 7.21 -24.39 6.01
CA CYS A 248 7.59 -25.80 6.02
C CYS A 248 6.33 -26.67 6.11
N PRO A 249 6.08 -27.60 5.16
CA PRO A 249 4.98 -28.54 5.30
C PRO A 249 5.23 -29.46 6.51
N ARG A 250 4.18 -29.74 7.29
CA ARG A 250 4.27 -30.70 8.41
C ARG A 250 4.32 -32.12 7.83
N ARG A 251 5.50 -32.75 7.84
CA ARG A 251 5.70 -34.15 7.43
C ARG A 251 5.98 -35.10 8.62
N GLY A 252 5.24 -34.93 9.72
CA GLY A 252 5.25 -35.89 10.84
C GLY A 252 6.32 -35.68 11.93
N GLN A 253 7.19 -34.68 11.82
CA GLN A 253 8.16 -34.32 12.88
C GLN A 253 8.04 -32.85 13.28
N VAL A 254 8.37 -32.53 14.54
CA VAL A 254 8.39 -31.17 15.10
C VAL A 254 9.66 -30.48 14.61
N PHE A 255 9.50 -29.36 13.90
CA PHE A 255 10.61 -28.53 13.46
C PHE A 255 11.19 -27.77 14.67
N LEU A 256 12.44 -28.05 15.03
CA LEU A 256 13.10 -27.53 16.23
C LEU A 256 13.81 -26.18 16.00
N GLY A 257 14.05 -25.80 14.74
CA GLY A 257 14.63 -24.50 14.37
C GLY A 257 15.40 -24.53 13.05
N SER A 258 15.65 -23.34 12.48
CA SER A 258 16.68 -23.11 11.46
C SER A 258 17.36 -21.78 11.72
N ASP A 259 18.68 -21.75 11.61
CA ASP A 259 19.48 -20.53 11.75
C ASP A 259 19.51 -19.74 10.42
N ASP A 260 18.51 -18.88 10.21
CA ASP A 260 18.63 -17.76 9.27
C ASP A 260 19.06 -16.52 10.09
N ILE A 261 20.38 -16.36 10.30
CA ILE A 261 21.02 -15.27 11.08
C ILE A 261 20.73 -13.87 10.47
N HIS A 262 20.22 -13.82 9.24
CA HIS A 262 19.65 -12.62 8.64
C HIS A 262 18.14 -12.76 8.60
N GLY A 263 17.43 -11.92 9.37
CA GLY A 263 15.98 -11.79 9.29
C GLY A 263 15.56 -11.71 7.82
N TYR A 264 14.69 -12.65 7.42
CA TYR A 264 14.28 -12.80 6.03
C TYR A 264 13.77 -11.45 5.48
N PRO A 265 14.30 -10.97 4.33
CA PRO A 265 14.00 -9.63 3.81
C PRO A 265 12.50 -9.31 3.74
#